data_AF-A0AAD4GWU9-F1
#
_entry.id   AF-A0AAD4GWU9-F1
#
_cell.length_a   1.000
_cell.length_b   1.000
_cell.length_c   1.000
_cell.angle_alpha   90.00
_cell.angle_beta   90.00
_cell.angle_gamma   90.00
#
_symmetry.space_group_name_H-M   'P 1'
#
loop_
_entity.id
_entity.type
_entity.pdbx_description
1 polymer ?
#
loop_
_entity_poly.entity_id
_entity_poly.type
_entity_poly.pdbx_seq_one_letter_code
_entity_poly.pdbx_strand_id
1 'polypeptide(L)'
;MSLLPNTLYIVLYIRTDPPIPDNFHWALYHHHPTVTQRTKYHITNEGSDGWIASHSHESNILKTFLLVGLVRIADVSVASISTVDQVIRSYDSQVNTMDVTCRTWLLRVLSRLQMSDLGVLRGIDLDILEKEVKAWGNRFAKEACVNVQPRPVGEIIDPQSAVLTNVEVLAYLTANPPRRPPNPPPNSRHWVPSPDLRDHNTVVKEIHNYVSRLSPHLLNYPSATISTPHTSLQQQIQHQQQQQSDPNILPPQPIDNTPTPLDNALRDLVVRLQPYGLTKGEVLTIVNLGVGVTPPAATEEAEEGSDENADPEQQQGLEAERDQDQAGGEEEEEPHVNGVEHQQNGDGMMDVEEEAGETPEEDYGALALLDTVIEEREQRLSDADVAAILAIIRESLLGVS
;
A
#
# COMPACT_ATOMS: atom_id res chain seq x y z
N MET A 1 21.92 -10.51 -8.74
CA MET A 1 20.84 -10.72 -9.74
C MET A 1 21.41 -10.60 -11.14
N SER A 2 20.86 -11.33 -12.11
CA SER A 2 21.19 -11.20 -13.54
C SER A 2 20.22 -10.24 -14.22
N LEU A 3 20.70 -9.48 -15.21
CA LEU A 3 19.82 -8.64 -16.04
C LEU A 3 18.98 -9.51 -16.97
N LEU A 4 17.75 -9.06 -17.25
CA LEU A 4 16.83 -9.73 -18.14
C LEU A 4 17.18 -9.41 -19.61
N PRO A 5 17.18 -10.42 -20.50
CA PRO A 5 17.46 -10.23 -21.91
C PRO A 5 16.36 -9.41 -22.60
N ASN A 6 16.75 -8.63 -23.60
CA ASN A 6 15.88 -7.72 -24.37
C ASN A 6 15.14 -6.70 -23.50
N THR A 7 15.77 -6.24 -22.43
CA THR A 7 15.16 -5.27 -21.51
C THR A 7 15.94 -3.96 -21.56
N LEU A 8 15.19 -2.86 -21.48
CA LEU A 8 15.70 -1.49 -21.36
C LEU A 8 15.77 -1.08 -19.89
N TYR A 9 16.90 -0.48 -19.52
CA TYR A 9 17.20 -0.03 -18.17
C TYR A 9 17.62 1.44 -18.16
N ILE A 10 17.26 2.17 -17.11
CA ILE A 10 17.92 3.41 -16.72
C ILE A 10 19.11 3.05 -15.83
N VAL A 11 20.26 3.68 -16.07
CA VAL A 11 21.50 3.47 -15.31
C VAL A 11 21.89 4.77 -14.63
N LEU A 12 22.19 4.68 -13.33
CA LEU A 12 22.60 5.83 -12.53
C LEU A 12 24.05 5.71 -12.06
N TYR A 13 24.79 6.80 -12.17
CA TYR A 13 26.14 6.94 -11.64
C TYR A 13 26.21 8.13 -10.69
N ILE A 14 26.97 8.01 -9.60
CA ILE A 14 27.27 9.17 -8.75
C ILE A 14 28.19 10.14 -9.50
N ARG A 15 27.98 11.44 -9.29
CA ARG A 15 28.82 12.52 -9.84
C ARG A 15 29.82 13.07 -8.84
N THR A 16 29.59 12.86 -7.55
CA THR A 16 30.39 13.43 -6.46
C THR A 16 30.57 12.41 -5.34
N ASP A 17 31.66 12.56 -4.59
CA ASP A 17 31.90 11.89 -3.31
C ASP A 17 32.26 13.00 -2.28
N PRO A 18 31.41 13.28 -1.27
CA PRO A 18 30.15 12.59 -0.95
C PRO A 18 29.05 12.82 -2.00
N PRO A 19 28.07 11.90 -2.10
CA PRO A 19 27.00 12.00 -3.07
C PRO A 19 26.03 13.12 -2.70
N ILE A 20 25.65 13.94 -3.68
CA ILE A 20 24.61 14.96 -3.54
C ILE A 20 23.26 14.35 -3.97
N PRO A 21 22.18 14.50 -3.18
CA PRO A 21 20.86 13.99 -3.56
C PRO A 21 20.44 14.46 -4.96
N ASP A 22 19.81 13.55 -5.72
CA ASP A 22 19.30 13.75 -7.08
C ASP A 22 20.33 14.11 -8.15
N ASN A 23 21.62 14.18 -7.79
CA ASN A 23 22.71 14.57 -8.68
C ASN A 23 23.42 13.35 -9.29
N PHE A 24 22.75 12.69 -10.23
CA PHE A 24 23.28 11.51 -10.92
C PHE A 24 23.70 11.82 -12.36
N HIS A 25 24.63 11.03 -12.90
CA HIS A 25 24.77 10.87 -14.34
C HIS A 25 23.85 9.75 -14.80
N TRP A 26 23.05 10.04 -15.84
CA TRP A 26 21.97 9.20 -16.33
C TRP A 26 22.35 8.63 -17.69
N ALA A 27 22.10 7.33 -17.86
CA ALA A 27 22.28 6.62 -19.12
C ALA A 27 21.11 5.64 -19.34
N LEU A 28 20.89 5.24 -20.59
CA LEU A 28 20.08 4.08 -20.94
C LEU A 28 20.97 2.89 -21.22
N TYR A 29 20.47 1.70 -20.90
CA TYR A 29 21.15 0.45 -21.22
C TYR A 29 20.16 -0.55 -21.79
N HIS A 30 20.44 -1.02 -23.01
CA HIS A 30 19.68 -2.10 -23.61
C HIS A 30 20.45 -3.42 -23.43
N HIS A 31 19.88 -4.33 -22.64
CA HIS A 31 20.49 -5.62 -22.35
C HIS A 31 20.12 -6.67 -23.41
N HIS A 32 20.82 -6.64 -24.54
CA HIS A 32 20.64 -7.65 -25.57
C HIS A 32 21.15 -9.06 -25.12
N PRO A 33 20.48 -10.16 -25.52
CA PRO A 33 20.94 -11.53 -25.28
C PRO A 33 22.38 -11.74 -25.78
N THR A 34 22.66 -11.30 -27.01
CA THR A 34 24.01 -11.28 -27.57
C THR A 34 24.86 -10.21 -26.90
N VAL A 35 25.95 -10.63 -26.25
CA VAL A 35 26.84 -9.74 -25.49
C VAL A 35 27.38 -8.58 -26.32
N THR A 36 27.72 -8.83 -27.59
CA THR A 36 28.25 -7.82 -28.52
C THR A 36 27.22 -6.81 -28.99
N GLN A 37 25.95 -6.97 -28.65
CA GLN A 37 24.84 -6.07 -29.03
C GLN A 37 24.26 -5.33 -27.82
N ARG A 38 24.85 -5.49 -26.63
CA ARG A 38 24.48 -4.74 -25.43
C ARG A 38 25.04 -3.34 -25.54
N THR A 39 24.17 -2.33 -25.45
CA THR A 39 24.54 -0.95 -25.73
C THR A 39 24.17 -0.05 -24.56
N LYS A 40 25.14 0.76 -24.14
CA LYS A 40 24.92 1.90 -23.24
C LYS A 40 24.77 3.16 -24.07
N TYR A 41 23.72 3.92 -23.81
CA TYR A 41 23.44 5.20 -24.45
C TYR A 41 23.46 6.31 -23.41
N HIS A 42 24.33 7.30 -23.60
CA HIS A 42 24.33 8.51 -22.79
C HIS A 42 24.78 9.71 -23.60
N ILE A 43 24.66 10.89 -23.00
CA ILE A 43 25.36 12.08 -23.44
C ILE A 43 26.32 12.51 -22.33
N THR A 44 27.53 12.88 -22.71
CA THR A 44 28.56 13.33 -21.76
C THR A 44 29.00 14.75 -22.09
N ASN A 45 29.54 15.44 -21.09
CA ASN A 45 30.08 16.80 -21.21
C ASN A 45 31.51 16.78 -20.63
N GLU A 46 32.38 15.98 -21.26
CA GLU A 46 33.76 15.74 -20.83
C GLU A 46 34.76 16.79 -21.39
N GLY A 47 34.27 17.92 -21.93
CA GLY A 47 35.09 19.00 -22.49
C GLY A 47 34.41 20.38 -22.41
N SER A 48 35.07 21.44 -22.89
CA SER A 48 34.52 22.81 -22.89
C SER A 48 33.47 23.05 -23.99
N ASP A 49 33.34 22.14 -24.96
CA ASP A 49 32.69 22.40 -26.24
C ASP A 49 31.32 21.72 -26.38
N GLY A 50 30.61 21.55 -25.26
CA GLY A 50 29.22 21.07 -25.24
C GLY A 50 29.05 19.57 -25.00
N TRP A 51 27.82 19.10 -25.21
CA TRP A 51 27.41 17.71 -25.02
C TRP A 51 27.77 16.83 -26.23
N ILE A 52 28.16 15.59 -25.96
CA ILE A 52 28.52 14.58 -26.95
C ILE A 52 27.65 13.34 -26.74
N ALA A 53 26.97 12.87 -27.79
CA ALA A 53 26.31 11.57 -27.79
C ALA A 53 27.37 10.46 -27.82
N SER A 54 27.46 9.70 -26.73
CA SER A 54 28.46 8.65 -26.56
C SER A 54 27.73 7.32 -26.34
N HIS A 55 27.64 6.54 -27.42
CA HIS A 55 26.90 5.28 -27.45
C HIS A 55 27.88 4.15 -27.70
N SER A 56 28.04 3.27 -26.73
CA SER A 56 29.08 2.24 -26.77
C SER A 56 28.55 0.87 -26.36
N HIS A 57 29.19 -0.16 -26.88
CA HIS A 57 28.95 -1.52 -26.42
C HIS A 57 29.41 -1.66 -24.98
N GLU A 58 28.58 -2.27 -24.13
CA GLU A 58 28.89 -2.46 -22.71
C GLU A 58 28.38 -3.83 -22.24
N SER A 59 29.31 -4.78 -22.11
CA SER A 59 29.00 -6.15 -21.70
C SER A 59 28.97 -6.32 -20.18
N ASN A 60 29.65 -5.45 -19.43
CA ASN A 60 29.91 -5.59 -18.01
C ASN A 60 29.38 -4.39 -17.21
N ILE A 61 28.20 -3.88 -17.58
CA ILE A 61 27.61 -2.67 -16.99
C ILE A 61 27.62 -2.70 -15.45
N LEU A 62 27.30 -3.84 -14.81
CA LEU A 62 27.24 -4.00 -13.36
C LEU A 62 28.59 -3.84 -12.63
N LYS A 63 29.71 -3.87 -13.37
CA LYS A 63 31.07 -3.68 -12.83
C LYS A 63 31.63 -2.29 -13.09
N THR A 64 30.85 -1.40 -13.69
CA THR A 64 31.32 -0.05 -14.06
C THR A 64 31.58 0.80 -12.82
N PHE A 65 32.63 1.63 -12.90
CA PHE A 65 33.04 2.53 -11.82
C PHE A 65 31.94 3.57 -11.54
N LEU A 66 31.77 3.96 -10.27
CA LEU A 66 30.73 4.89 -9.79
C LEU A 66 29.27 4.48 -10.04
N LEU A 67 29.02 3.26 -10.51
CA LEU A 67 27.66 2.76 -10.74
C LEU A 67 26.90 2.69 -9.41
N VAL A 68 25.75 3.38 -9.36
CA VAL A 68 24.74 3.21 -8.31
C VAL A 68 23.96 1.94 -8.57
N GLY A 69 23.46 1.77 -9.79
CA GLY A 69 22.79 0.55 -10.23
C GLY A 69 21.90 0.80 -11.44
N LEU A 70 21.03 -0.17 -11.72
CA LEU A 70 20.14 -0.15 -12.89
C LEU A 70 18.68 -0.26 -12.45
N VAL A 71 17.79 0.43 -13.15
CA VAL A 71 16.34 0.34 -12.96
C VAL A 71 15.71 -0.15 -14.26
N ARG A 72 15.04 -1.31 -14.23
CA ARG A 72 14.29 -1.85 -15.37
C ARG A 72 13.09 -0.96 -15.66
N ILE A 73 12.86 -0.65 -16.94
CA ILE A 73 11.74 0.22 -17.37
C ILE A 73 10.87 -0.36 -18.48
N ALA A 74 11.38 -1.25 -19.33
CA ALA A 74 10.56 -1.90 -20.37
C ALA A 74 11.22 -3.15 -20.95
N ASP A 75 10.40 -4.07 -21.44
CA ASP A 75 10.85 -5.10 -22.38
C ASP A 75 10.76 -4.60 -23.81
N VAL A 76 11.73 -4.99 -24.63
CA VAL A 76 11.84 -4.63 -26.04
C VAL A 76 11.63 -5.89 -26.86
N SER A 77 10.62 -5.88 -27.74
CA SER A 77 10.42 -6.99 -28.66
C SER A 77 11.61 -7.10 -29.62
N VAL A 78 11.99 -8.32 -30.01
CA VAL A 78 13.12 -8.54 -30.94
C VAL A 78 12.92 -7.79 -32.27
N ALA A 79 11.67 -7.70 -32.75
CA ALA A 79 11.32 -6.97 -33.96
C ALA A 79 11.50 -5.45 -33.83
N SER A 80 11.46 -4.92 -32.60
CA SER A 80 11.52 -3.49 -32.31
C SER A 80 12.94 -2.98 -32.01
N ILE A 81 13.92 -3.86 -31.83
CA ILE A 81 15.28 -3.49 -31.35
C ILE A 81 15.93 -2.40 -32.21
N SER A 82 15.92 -2.55 -33.53
CA SER A 82 16.51 -1.57 -34.46
C SER A 82 15.79 -0.22 -34.39
N THR A 83 14.46 -0.25 -34.28
CA THR A 83 13.65 0.97 -34.17
C THR A 83 13.89 1.67 -32.84
N VAL A 84 14.03 0.92 -31.73
CA VAL A 84 14.39 1.49 -30.42
C VAL A 84 15.77 2.16 -30.48
N ASP A 85 16.78 1.51 -31.05
CA ASP A 85 18.12 2.12 -31.26
C ASP A 85 18.02 3.41 -32.10
N GLN A 86 17.27 3.38 -33.20
CA GLN A 86 17.06 4.55 -34.05
C GLN A 86 16.37 5.71 -33.31
N VAL A 87 15.36 5.42 -32.47
CA VAL A 87 14.66 6.43 -31.67
C VAL A 87 15.58 7.03 -30.61
N ILE A 88 16.38 6.21 -29.91
CA ILE A 88 17.32 6.69 -28.90
C ILE A 88 18.35 7.64 -29.53
N ARG A 89 18.86 7.30 -30.72
CA ARG A 89 19.85 8.10 -31.48
C ARG A 89 19.25 9.29 -32.24
N SER A 90 17.94 9.47 -32.20
CA SER A 90 17.25 10.47 -33.04
C SER A 90 17.59 11.92 -32.70
N TYR A 91 18.24 12.14 -31.56
CA TYR A 91 18.62 13.44 -31.03
C TYR A 91 20.12 13.73 -31.08
N ASP A 92 20.95 12.79 -31.57
CA ASP A 92 22.42 12.87 -31.51
C ASP A 92 22.96 14.16 -32.14
N SER A 93 22.43 14.56 -33.30
CA SER A 93 22.83 15.77 -34.02
C SER A 93 22.31 17.08 -33.42
N GLN A 94 21.38 17.01 -32.47
CA GLN A 94 20.68 18.16 -31.90
C GLN A 94 21.03 18.41 -30.44
N VAL A 95 21.88 17.56 -29.83
CA VAL A 95 22.14 17.59 -28.38
C VAL A 95 22.61 18.96 -27.86
N ASN A 96 23.37 19.70 -28.66
CA ASN A 96 23.88 21.04 -28.32
C ASN A 96 22.91 22.19 -28.61
N THR A 97 21.80 21.92 -29.30
CA THR A 97 20.78 22.92 -29.64
C THR A 97 19.53 22.84 -28.76
N MET A 98 19.40 21.75 -28.00
CA MET A 98 18.17 21.38 -27.29
C MET A 98 18.11 21.80 -25.82
N ASP A 99 19.13 22.49 -25.31
CA ASP A 99 19.31 22.83 -23.89
C ASP A 99 19.00 21.65 -22.95
N VAL A 100 19.80 20.58 -23.07
CA VAL A 100 19.59 19.33 -22.33
C VAL A 100 20.75 19.04 -21.39
N THR A 101 20.46 18.23 -20.37
CA THR A 101 21.41 17.49 -19.54
C THR A 101 21.27 16.00 -19.86
N CYS A 102 22.17 15.14 -19.36
CA CYS A 102 21.99 13.68 -19.54
C CYS A 102 20.63 13.18 -19.05
N ARG A 103 20.07 13.78 -17.99
CA ARG A 103 18.74 13.44 -17.45
C ARG A 103 17.63 13.89 -18.38
N THR A 104 17.60 15.18 -18.74
CA THR A 104 16.52 15.73 -19.57
C THR A 104 16.59 15.22 -21.01
N TRP A 105 17.77 14.90 -21.53
CA TRP A 105 17.93 14.15 -22.79
C TRP A 105 17.30 12.77 -22.71
N LEU A 106 17.60 12.00 -21.65
CA LEU A 106 17.07 10.66 -21.47
C LEU A 106 15.53 10.68 -21.39
N LEU A 107 14.94 11.59 -20.60
CA LEU A 107 13.48 11.71 -20.50
C LEU A 107 12.84 12.09 -21.85
N ARG A 108 13.50 12.94 -22.65
CA ARG A 108 13.06 13.28 -24.01
C ARG A 108 13.10 12.08 -24.96
N VAL A 109 14.11 11.21 -24.82
CA VAL A 109 14.19 9.94 -25.54
C VAL A 109 13.05 9.00 -25.11
N LEU A 110 12.80 8.86 -23.81
CA LEU A 110 11.71 8.02 -23.30
C LEU A 110 10.33 8.51 -23.76
N SER A 111 10.10 9.82 -23.74
CA SER A 111 8.89 10.43 -24.28
C SER A 111 8.69 10.09 -25.76
N ARG A 112 9.76 10.15 -26.56
CA ARG A 112 9.69 9.77 -27.98
C ARG A 112 9.42 8.27 -28.19
N LEU A 113 9.98 7.41 -27.34
CA LEU A 113 9.68 5.98 -27.35
C LEU A 113 8.20 5.72 -26.99
N GLN A 114 7.65 6.42 -25.99
CA GLN A 114 6.26 6.31 -25.58
C GLN A 114 5.28 6.76 -26.67
N MET A 115 5.64 7.79 -27.45
CA MET A 115 4.85 8.28 -28.59
C MET A 115 4.95 7.39 -29.85
N SER A 116 5.84 6.39 -29.86
CA SER A 116 5.99 5.50 -31.00
C SER A 116 4.96 4.36 -30.98
N ASP A 117 4.62 3.82 -32.16
CA ASP A 117 3.72 2.67 -32.29
C ASP A 117 4.33 1.35 -31.76
N LEU A 118 5.54 1.40 -31.18
CA LEU A 118 6.23 0.24 -30.63
C LEU A 118 5.58 -0.29 -29.35
N GLY A 119 4.76 0.53 -28.67
CA GLY A 119 4.15 0.19 -27.37
C GLY A 119 5.16 0.08 -26.22
N VAL A 120 6.42 0.43 -26.46
CA VAL A 120 7.50 0.48 -25.47
C VAL A 120 7.18 1.63 -24.50
N LEU A 121 7.14 1.35 -23.20
CA LEU A 121 6.77 2.31 -22.12
C LEU A 121 5.30 2.76 -22.13
N ARG A 122 4.39 1.99 -22.74
CA ARG A 122 2.95 2.30 -22.69
C ARG A 122 2.46 2.33 -21.23
N GLY A 123 1.77 3.41 -20.86
CA GLY A 123 1.19 3.58 -19.52
C GLY A 123 2.14 4.13 -18.47
N ILE A 124 3.41 4.40 -18.82
CA ILE A 124 4.38 4.96 -17.87
C ILE A 124 4.27 6.48 -17.85
N ASP A 125 4.08 7.04 -16.65
CA ASP A 125 4.22 8.48 -16.39
C ASP A 125 5.70 8.81 -16.18
N LEU A 126 6.27 9.66 -17.03
CA LEU A 126 7.70 9.99 -17.01
C LEU A 126 8.08 10.90 -15.84
N ASP A 127 7.16 11.73 -15.33
CA ASP A 127 7.42 12.60 -14.19
C ASP A 127 7.46 11.76 -12.90
N ILE A 128 6.59 10.76 -12.79
CA ILE A 128 6.62 9.80 -11.69
C ILE A 128 7.87 8.92 -11.80
N LEU A 129 8.17 8.37 -12.98
CA LEU A 129 9.37 7.56 -13.20
C LEU A 129 10.64 8.33 -12.81
N GLU A 130 10.76 9.61 -13.17
CA GLU A 130 11.92 10.43 -12.79
C GLU A 130 12.07 10.51 -11.26
N LYS A 131 10.97 10.79 -10.55
CA LYS A 131 10.96 10.88 -9.08
C LYS A 131 11.37 9.55 -8.43
N GLU A 132 10.82 8.45 -8.91
CA GLU A 132 11.11 7.13 -8.34
C GLU A 132 12.55 6.69 -8.62
N VAL A 133 13.07 6.91 -9.82
CA VAL A 133 14.45 6.58 -10.17
C VAL A 133 15.43 7.41 -9.33
N LYS A 134 15.13 8.70 -9.07
CA LYS A 134 15.91 9.54 -8.16
C LYS A 134 15.87 9.03 -6.73
N ALA A 135 14.67 8.78 -6.19
CA ALA A 135 14.49 8.26 -4.83
C ALA A 135 15.22 6.91 -4.65
N TRP A 136 15.08 6.02 -5.65
CA TRP A 136 15.80 4.76 -5.70
C TRP A 136 17.32 4.97 -5.71
N GLY A 137 17.82 5.88 -6.55
CA GLY A 137 19.24 6.20 -6.64
C GLY A 137 19.81 6.76 -5.33
N ASN A 138 19.08 7.65 -4.66
CA ASN A 138 19.48 8.25 -3.38
C ASN A 138 19.71 7.19 -2.30
N ARG A 139 18.89 6.13 -2.25
CA ARG A 139 19.06 5.02 -1.30
C ARG A 139 20.41 4.31 -1.43
N PHE A 140 20.92 4.17 -2.66
CA PHE A 140 22.13 3.39 -2.96
C PHE A 140 23.35 4.26 -3.29
N ALA A 141 23.22 5.59 -3.30
CA ALA A 141 24.29 6.51 -3.70
C ALA A 141 25.54 6.38 -2.81
N LYS A 142 25.36 6.22 -1.50
CA LYS A 142 26.47 6.06 -0.55
C LYS A 142 27.23 4.73 -0.75
N GLU A 143 26.50 3.67 -1.05
CA GLU A 143 27.07 2.35 -1.38
C GLU A 143 27.88 2.38 -2.68
N ALA A 144 27.48 3.23 -3.63
CA ALA A 144 28.21 3.46 -4.87
C ALA A 144 29.63 4.00 -4.61
N CYS A 145 29.77 4.99 -3.71
CA CYS A 145 31.04 5.63 -3.33
C CYS A 145 32.06 4.63 -2.79
N VAL A 146 31.62 3.71 -1.93
CA VAL A 146 32.47 2.68 -1.33
C VAL A 146 32.53 1.38 -2.15
N ASN A 147 31.98 1.39 -3.37
CA ASN A 147 31.99 0.25 -4.29
C ASN A 147 31.41 -1.05 -3.71
N VAL A 148 30.31 -0.97 -2.95
CA VAL A 148 29.60 -2.16 -2.46
C VAL A 148 29.09 -3.00 -3.63
N GLN A 149 29.27 -4.31 -3.52
CA GLN A 149 28.89 -5.31 -4.51
C GLN A 149 28.03 -6.41 -3.86
N PRO A 150 27.06 -7.01 -4.58
CA PRO A 150 26.70 -6.73 -5.96
C PRO A 150 25.94 -5.41 -6.13
N ARG A 151 26.06 -4.77 -7.31
CA ARG A 151 25.27 -3.56 -7.62
C ARG A 151 23.77 -3.88 -7.66
N PRO A 152 22.90 -3.00 -7.11
CA PRO A 152 21.47 -3.20 -7.10
C PRO A 152 20.88 -3.09 -8.52
N VAL A 153 19.88 -3.93 -8.78
CA VAL A 153 19.04 -3.88 -9.97
C VAL A 153 17.61 -3.73 -9.47
N GLY A 154 17.03 -2.55 -9.68
CA GLY A 154 15.65 -2.24 -9.34
C GLY A 154 14.70 -2.59 -10.48
N GLU A 155 13.46 -2.89 -10.12
CA GLU A 155 12.35 -3.00 -11.05
C GLU A 155 11.31 -1.99 -10.60
N ILE A 156 10.97 -1.05 -11.49
CA ILE A 156 9.83 -0.16 -11.31
C ILE A 156 8.85 -0.58 -12.39
N ILE A 157 7.88 -1.43 -12.01
CA ILE A 157 6.92 -2.02 -12.96
C ILE A 157 5.75 -1.05 -13.16
N ASP A 158 5.17 -0.59 -12.06
CA ASP A 158 4.08 0.36 -12.03
C ASP A 158 3.93 0.91 -10.60
N PRO A 159 4.18 2.21 -10.35
CA PRO A 159 4.01 2.82 -9.02
C PRO A 159 2.59 2.64 -8.46
N GLN A 160 1.59 2.50 -9.33
CA GLN A 160 0.19 2.33 -8.96
C GLN A 160 -0.44 1.15 -9.73
N SER A 161 0.17 -0.03 -9.61
CA SER A 161 -0.33 -1.27 -10.23
C SER A 161 -1.75 -1.66 -9.82
N ALA A 162 -2.17 -1.26 -8.62
CA ALA A 162 -3.48 -1.56 -8.07
C ALA A 162 -3.90 -0.51 -7.04
N VAL A 163 -5.19 -0.48 -6.78
CA VAL A 163 -5.81 0.22 -5.66
C VAL A 163 -6.53 -0.84 -4.84
N LEU A 164 -6.24 -0.90 -3.54
CA LEU A 164 -6.79 -1.88 -2.61
C LEU A 164 -7.63 -1.17 -1.56
N THR A 165 -8.75 -1.78 -1.20
CA THR A 165 -9.55 -1.38 -0.05
C THR A 165 -8.82 -1.73 1.25
N ASN A 166 -9.12 -1.01 2.33
CA ASN A 166 -8.57 -1.31 3.65
C ASN A 166 -8.94 -2.72 4.12
N VAL A 167 -10.12 -3.22 3.74
CA VAL A 167 -10.57 -4.58 4.10
C VAL A 167 -9.76 -5.66 3.38
N GLU A 168 -9.38 -5.47 2.10
CA GLU A 168 -8.51 -6.41 1.38
C GLU A 168 -7.11 -6.44 2.01
N VAL A 169 -6.57 -5.27 2.38
CA VAL A 169 -5.26 -5.18 3.06
C VAL A 169 -5.32 -5.88 4.42
N LEU A 170 -6.36 -5.61 5.22
CA LEU A 170 -6.57 -6.26 6.51
C LEU A 170 -6.69 -7.78 6.36
N ALA A 171 -7.48 -8.26 5.40
CA ALA A 171 -7.66 -9.68 5.12
C ALA A 171 -6.33 -10.36 4.79
N TYR A 172 -5.53 -9.75 3.92
CA TYR A 172 -4.22 -10.27 3.54
C TYR A 172 -3.28 -10.39 4.74
N LEU A 173 -3.18 -9.34 5.56
CA LEU A 173 -2.31 -9.34 6.74
C LEU A 173 -2.77 -10.34 7.81
N THR A 174 -4.09 -10.47 7.99
CA THR A 174 -4.68 -11.45 8.92
C THR A 174 -4.39 -12.89 8.47
N ALA A 175 -4.48 -13.17 7.17
CA ALA A 175 -4.17 -14.49 6.61
C ALA A 175 -2.67 -14.82 6.60
N ASN A 176 -1.80 -13.81 6.72
CA ASN A 176 -0.35 -13.94 6.65
C ASN A 176 0.32 -13.33 7.89
N PRO A 177 0.10 -13.88 9.09
CA PRO A 177 0.67 -13.33 10.32
C PRO A 177 2.21 -13.38 10.27
N PRO A 178 2.88 -12.41 10.92
CA PRO A 178 4.33 -12.39 11.08
C PRO A 178 4.92 -13.73 11.47
N ARG A 179 5.83 -14.27 10.65
CA ARG A 179 6.53 -15.51 10.96
C ARG A 179 7.69 -15.22 11.90
N ARG A 180 7.85 -16.04 12.94
CA ARG A 180 9.07 -16.00 13.76
C ARG A 180 10.25 -16.48 12.93
N PRO A 181 11.42 -15.84 13.03
CA PRO A 181 12.63 -16.33 12.41
C PRO A 181 12.94 -17.74 12.92
N PRO A 182 13.30 -18.69 12.04
CA PRO A 182 13.65 -20.03 12.49
C PRO A 182 14.88 -19.99 13.40
N ASN A 183 14.88 -20.81 14.45
CA ASN A 183 16.05 -20.97 15.30
C ASN A 183 17.19 -21.59 14.48
N PRO A 184 18.46 -21.20 14.72
CA PRO A 184 19.59 -21.82 14.05
C PRO A 184 19.62 -23.32 14.37
N PRO A 185 19.79 -24.20 13.38
CA PRO A 185 19.95 -25.62 13.61
C PRO A 185 21.15 -25.90 14.52
N PRO A 186 21.08 -26.91 15.40
CA PRO A 186 22.21 -27.32 16.22
C PRO A 186 23.45 -27.56 15.34
N ASN A 187 24.60 -27.00 15.74
CA ASN A 187 25.90 -27.13 15.05
C ASN A 187 26.02 -26.45 13.67
N SER A 188 25.10 -25.57 13.27
CA SER A 188 25.24 -24.82 12.01
C SER A 188 26.29 -23.70 12.12
N ARG A 189 27.49 -23.94 11.57
CA ARG A 189 28.56 -22.92 11.47
C ARG A 189 28.28 -21.83 10.41
N HIS A 190 27.32 -22.06 9.52
CA HIS A 190 26.99 -21.19 8.38
C HIS A 190 25.49 -20.91 8.30
N TRP A 191 24.85 -20.66 9.44
CA TRP A 191 23.45 -20.23 9.45
C TRP A 191 23.34 -18.84 8.84
N VAL A 192 22.52 -18.70 7.81
CA VAL A 192 22.14 -17.40 7.27
C VAL A 192 20.91 -16.96 8.05
N PRO A 193 21.00 -15.90 8.87
CA PRO A 193 19.84 -15.39 9.59
C PRO A 193 18.76 -14.98 8.58
N SER A 194 17.51 -15.29 8.92
CA SER A 194 16.37 -14.76 8.17
C SER A 194 16.39 -13.22 8.20
N PRO A 195 15.79 -12.56 7.19
CA PRO A 195 15.65 -11.11 7.19
C PRO A 195 15.09 -10.58 8.53
N ASP A 196 15.59 -9.44 9.01
CA ASP A 196 14.99 -8.76 10.15
C ASP A 196 13.61 -8.22 9.74
N LEU A 197 12.55 -8.75 10.38
CA LEU A 197 11.16 -8.39 10.09
C LEU A 197 10.58 -7.43 11.13
N ARG A 198 11.39 -6.82 12.00
CA ARG A 198 10.89 -5.95 13.07
C ARG A 198 9.99 -4.82 12.56
N ASP A 199 10.46 -4.07 11.56
CA ASP A 199 9.70 -2.93 11.03
C ASP A 199 8.43 -3.40 10.30
N HIS A 200 8.51 -4.53 9.60
CA HIS A 200 7.33 -5.16 9.00
C HIS A 200 6.28 -5.49 10.08
N ASN A 201 6.70 -6.10 11.19
CA ASN A 201 5.80 -6.47 12.29
C ASN A 201 5.16 -5.23 12.94
N THR A 202 5.92 -4.14 13.07
CA THR A 202 5.40 -2.85 13.53
C THR A 202 4.29 -2.36 12.60
N VAL A 203 4.52 -2.33 11.28
CA VAL A 203 3.50 -1.90 10.30
C VAL A 203 2.25 -2.78 10.36
N VAL A 204 2.41 -4.10 10.42
CA VAL A 204 1.26 -5.02 10.54
C VAL A 204 0.45 -4.74 11.81
N LYS A 205 1.13 -4.55 12.96
CA LYS A 205 0.48 -4.21 14.22
C LYS A 205 -0.27 -2.86 14.13
N GLU A 206 0.35 -1.84 13.56
CA GLU A 206 -0.27 -0.52 13.42
C GLU A 206 -1.51 -0.55 12.51
N ILE A 207 -1.53 -1.36 11.46
CA ILE A 207 -2.72 -1.53 10.62
C ILE A 207 -3.85 -2.18 11.40
N HIS A 208 -3.57 -3.22 12.20
CA HIS A 208 -4.59 -3.81 13.08
C HIS A 208 -5.09 -2.82 14.14
N ASN A 209 -4.21 -1.98 14.70
CA ASN A 209 -4.59 -0.93 15.64
C ASN A 209 -5.46 0.15 14.99
N TYR A 210 -5.14 0.56 13.76
CA TYR A 210 -5.94 1.49 12.98
C TYR A 210 -7.37 0.97 12.82
N VAL A 211 -7.53 -0.29 12.41
CA VAL A 211 -8.86 -0.89 12.21
C VAL A 211 -9.62 -0.97 13.54
N SER A 212 -9.00 -1.45 14.62
CA SER A 212 -9.70 -1.62 15.89
C SER A 212 -10.13 -0.29 16.54
N ARG A 213 -9.40 0.80 16.28
CA ARG A 213 -9.66 2.11 16.91
C ARG A 213 -10.43 3.09 16.03
N LEU A 214 -10.13 3.13 14.74
CA LEU A 214 -10.60 4.19 13.84
C LEU A 214 -11.50 3.68 12.71
N SER A 215 -11.49 2.39 12.39
CA SER A 215 -12.31 1.82 11.32
C SER A 215 -12.88 0.44 11.68
N PRO A 216 -13.58 0.31 12.83
CA PRO A 216 -14.05 -0.98 13.32
C PRO A 216 -15.13 -1.59 12.42
N HIS A 217 -15.82 -0.77 11.60
CA HIS A 217 -16.82 -1.23 10.62
C HIS A 217 -16.27 -2.25 9.63
N LEU A 218 -14.97 -2.19 9.31
CA LEU A 218 -14.31 -3.15 8.40
C LEU A 218 -14.37 -4.59 8.93
N LEU A 219 -14.55 -4.79 10.23
CA LEU A 219 -14.69 -6.11 10.87
C LEU A 219 -16.07 -6.73 10.64
N ASN A 220 -17.06 -5.93 10.23
CA ASN A 220 -18.42 -6.38 9.95
C ASN A 220 -18.62 -6.79 8.49
N TYR A 221 -17.63 -6.55 7.63
CA TYR A 221 -17.67 -6.93 6.22
C TYR A 221 -17.60 -8.45 6.03
N PRO A 222 -18.00 -8.97 4.86
CA PRO A 222 -18.03 -10.39 4.62
C PRO A 222 -16.62 -10.99 4.75
N SER A 223 -16.56 -12.23 5.26
CA SER A 223 -15.28 -12.89 5.51
C SER A 223 -14.46 -13.05 4.23
N ALA A 224 -13.17 -12.71 4.32
CA ALA A 224 -12.17 -12.98 3.29
C ALA A 224 -11.67 -14.44 3.29
N THR A 225 -12.33 -15.34 4.01
CA THR A 225 -12.02 -16.77 4.04
C THR A 225 -13.20 -17.56 3.49
N ILE A 226 -12.89 -18.55 2.63
CA ILE A 226 -13.89 -19.52 2.19
C ILE A 226 -14.14 -20.44 3.36
N SER A 227 -15.38 -20.45 3.85
CA SER A 227 -15.82 -21.36 4.89
C SER A 227 -15.75 -22.81 4.38
N THR A 228 -14.61 -23.47 4.53
CA THR A 228 -14.62 -24.91 4.75
C THR A 228 -15.14 -25.14 6.17
N PRO A 229 -16.22 -25.92 6.36
CA PRO A 229 -16.68 -26.21 7.70
C PRO A 229 -15.59 -26.99 8.43
N HIS A 230 -15.37 -26.61 9.69
CA HIS A 230 -14.75 -27.42 10.74
C HIS A 230 -13.21 -27.56 10.75
N THR A 231 -12.64 -27.48 11.97
CA THR A 231 -11.44 -28.23 12.38
C THR A 231 -10.04 -27.79 11.93
N SER A 232 -9.71 -26.51 11.89
CA SER A 232 -8.28 -26.10 11.81
C SER A 232 -7.69 -25.76 13.19
N LEU A 233 -8.33 -24.87 13.96
CA LEU A 233 -7.76 -24.41 15.23
C LEU A 233 -7.76 -25.49 16.35
N GLN A 234 -8.86 -26.23 16.50
CA GLN A 234 -9.00 -27.22 17.58
C GLN A 234 -8.25 -28.54 17.28
N GLN A 235 -8.12 -28.91 16.00
CA GLN A 235 -7.27 -30.04 15.59
C GLN A 235 -5.78 -29.68 15.57
N GLN A 236 -5.41 -28.42 15.35
CA GLN A 236 -4.02 -27.95 15.51
C GLN A 236 -3.57 -27.98 16.98
N ILE A 237 -4.44 -27.63 17.92
CA ILE A 237 -4.15 -27.71 19.36
C ILE A 237 -4.00 -29.18 19.80
N GLN A 238 -4.80 -30.11 19.25
CA GLN A 238 -4.74 -31.52 19.62
C GLN A 238 -3.59 -32.29 18.94
N HIS A 239 -3.21 -31.94 17.71
CA HIS A 239 -2.05 -32.54 17.03
C HIS A 239 -0.69 -32.03 17.56
N GLN A 240 -0.63 -30.85 18.19
CA GLN A 240 0.60 -30.37 18.85
C GLN A 240 0.99 -31.17 20.09
N GLN A 241 0.07 -31.96 20.67
CA GLN A 241 0.37 -32.75 21.88
C GLN A 241 0.88 -34.17 21.60
N GLN A 242 0.84 -34.68 20.35
CA GLN A 242 1.17 -36.09 20.07
C GLN A 242 2.29 -36.35 19.05
N GLN A 243 2.90 -35.33 18.43
CA GLN A 243 4.02 -35.56 17.51
C GLN A 243 5.24 -34.70 17.87
N GLN A 244 6.30 -35.38 18.34
CA GLN A 244 7.66 -34.85 18.49
C GLN A 244 8.31 -34.64 17.11
N SER A 245 7.81 -33.69 16.33
CA SER A 245 8.44 -33.24 15.09
C SER A 245 8.35 -31.71 14.97
N ASP A 246 9.46 -31.10 14.58
CA ASP A 246 9.72 -29.65 14.49
C ASP A 246 8.48 -28.81 14.07
N PRO A 247 8.02 -27.84 14.89
CA PRO A 247 6.76 -27.13 14.67
C PRO A 247 6.79 -26.07 13.56
N ASN A 248 7.89 -25.93 12.81
CA ASN A 248 8.19 -24.69 12.08
C ASN A 248 8.22 -24.80 10.54
N ILE A 249 7.73 -25.90 9.96
CA ILE A 249 7.62 -26.03 8.50
C ILE A 249 6.20 -26.46 8.14
N LEU A 250 5.26 -25.52 8.24
CA LEU A 250 4.04 -25.61 7.45
C LEU A 250 4.39 -25.20 6.01
N PRO A 251 4.14 -26.06 5.00
CA PRO A 251 4.34 -25.69 3.61
C PRO A 251 3.46 -24.47 3.28
N PRO A 252 3.88 -23.58 2.37
CA PRO A 252 3.02 -22.52 1.88
C PRO A 252 1.72 -23.17 1.38
N GLN A 253 0.60 -22.76 1.96
CA GLN A 253 -0.70 -23.22 1.50
C GLN A 253 -0.83 -22.84 0.02
N PRO A 254 -1.26 -23.74 -0.87
CA PRO A 254 -1.52 -23.38 -2.25
C PRO A 254 -2.49 -22.20 -2.30
N ILE A 255 -2.17 -21.20 -3.13
CA ILE A 255 -3.05 -20.04 -3.35
C ILE A 255 -4.31 -20.56 -4.02
N ASP A 256 -5.37 -20.70 -3.23
CA ASP A 256 -6.69 -21.00 -3.76
C ASP A 256 -7.27 -19.70 -4.33
N ASN A 257 -7.39 -19.64 -5.66
CA ASN A 257 -7.91 -18.46 -6.37
C ASN A 257 -9.44 -18.45 -6.46
N THR A 258 -10.11 -19.25 -5.63
CA THR A 258 -11.56 -19.25 -5.57
C THR A 258 -12.05 -17.93 -4.93
N PRO A 259 -13.05 -17.25 -5.53
CA PRO A 259 -13.57 -16.00 -4.96
C PRO A 259 -14.14 -16.21 -3.56
N THR A 260 -13.65 -15.41 -2.61
CA THR A 260 -14.14 -15.36 -1.22
C THR A 260 -15.50 -14.65 -1.15
N PRO A 261 -16.24 -14.79 -0.03
CA PRO A 261 -17.44 -13.99 0.21
C PRO A 261 -17.20 -12.48 0.07
N LEU A 262 -16.05 -11.99 0.56
CA LEU A 262 -15.63 -10.60 0.38
C LEU A 262 -15.45 -10.23 -1.10
N ASP A 263 -14.79 -11.08 -1.89
CA ASP A 263 -14.59 -10.84 -3.33
C ASP A 263 -15.92 -10.71 -4.06
N ASN A 264 -16.89 -11.57 -3.72
CA ASN A 264 -18.21 -11.54 -4.34
C ASN A 264 -18.98 -10.29 -3.91
N ALA A 265 -18.93 -9.91 -2.64
CA ALA A 265 -19.56 -8.71 -2.11
C ALA A 265 -19.03 -7.42 -2.76
N LEU A 266 -17.69 -7.29 -2.88
CA LEU A 266 -17.07 -6.13 -3.52
C LEU A 266 -17.40 -6.07 -5.02
N ARG A 267 -17.42 -7.21 -5.71
CA ARG A 267 -17.82 -7.28 -7.13
C ARG A 267 -19.28 -6.89 -7.32
N ASP A 268 -20.18 -7.40 -6.48
CA ASP A 268 -21.60 -7.06 -6.50
C ASP A 268 -21.82 -5.57 -6.25
N LEU A 269 -21.20 -5.02 -5.21
CA LEU A 269 -21.23 -3.60 -4.88
C LEU A 269 -20.82 -2.73 -6.08
N VAL A 270 -19.66 -3.02 -6.69
CA VAL A 270 -19.15 -2.25 -7.84
C VAL A 270 -20.10 -2.32 -9.03
N VAL A 271 -20.65 -3.51 -9.33
CA VAL A 271 -21.59 -3.68 -10.45
C VAL A 271 -22.88 -2.91 -10.20
N ARG A 272 -23.42 -2.95 -8.98
CA ARG A 272 -24.67 -2.29 -8.61
C ARG A 272 -24.55 -0.79 -8.48
N LEU A 273 -23.37 -0.27 -8.12
CA LEU A 273 -23.12 1.17 -8.06
C LEU A 273 -22.77 1.79 -9.42
N GLN A 274 -22.41 0.99 -10.43
CA GLN A 274 -22.04 1.46 -11.75
C GLN A 274 -23.07 2.43 -12.40
N PRO A 275 -24.40 2.19 -12.32
CA PRO A 275 -25.39 3.05 -12.96
C PRO A 275 -25.40 4.50 -12.44
N TYR A 276 -24.94 4.74 -11.20
CA TYR A 276 -24.92 6.07 -10.58
C TYR A 276 -23.70 6.92 -10.99
N GLY A 277 -22.83 6.39 -11.85
CA GLY A 277 -21.69 7.15 -12.38
C GLY A 277 -20.65 7.54 -11.33
N LEU A 278 -20.55 6.76 -10.24
CA LEU A 278 -19.52 6.98 -9.22
C LEU A 278 -18.12 6.63 -9.77
N THR A 279 -17.13 7.43 -9.42
CA THR A 279 -15.73 7.18 -9.76
C THR A 279 -15.15 6.05 -8.90
N LYS A 280 -14.04 5.46 -9.35
CA LYS A 280 -13.32 4.45 -8.56
C LYS A 280 -12.87 4.98 -7.20
N GLY A 281 -12.47 6.25 -7.13
CA GLY A 281 -12.03 6.90 -5.89
C GLY A 281 -13.21 7.10 -4.92
N GLU A 282 -14.36 7.50 -5.42
CA GLU A 282 -15.60 7.64 -4.63
C GLU A 282 -16.01 6.28 -4.02
N VAL A 283 -16.10 5.22 -4.84
CA VAL A 283 -16.45 3.88 -4.36
C VAL A 283 -15.42 3.35 -3.35
N LEU A 284 -14.12 3.54 -3.60
CA LEU A 284 -13.06 3.15 -2.67
C LEU A 284 -13.21 3.86 -1.32
N THR A 285 -13.51 5.15 -1.34
CA THR A 285 -13.62 5.98 -0.13
C THR A 285 -14.87 5.62 0.66
N ILE A 286 -16.00 5.38 -0.03
CA ILE A 286 -17.24 4.85 0.57
C ILE A 286 -16.98 3.56 1.35
N VAL A 287 -16.28 2.60 0.74
CA VAL A 287 -15.92 1.32 1.39
C VAL A 287 -14.98 1.54 2.56
N ASN A 288 -13.95 2.37 2.42
CA ASN A 288 -12.96 2.56 3.48
C ASN A 288 -13.52 3.30 4.69
N LEU A 289 -14.44 4.24 4.48
CA LEU A 289 -15.09 5.01 5.56
C LEU A 289 -16.32 4.31 6.16
N GLY A 290 -16.84 3.25 5.53
CA GLY A 290 -18.01 2.55 6.05
C GLY A 290 -19.29 3.38 5.93
N VAL A 291 -19.43 4.17 4.87
CA VAL A 291 -20.59 5.03 4.67
C VAL A 291 -21.86 4.17 4.61
N GLY A 292 -22.82 4.44 5.50
CA GLY A 292 -24.08 3.68 5.59
C GLY A 292 -23.98 2.34 6.33
N VAL A 293 -22.82 1.98 6.88
CA VAL A 293 -22.55 0.70 7.56
C VAL A 293 -22.63 0.81 9.10
N THR A 294 -22.41 2.00 9.64
CA THR A 294 -22.54 2.28 11.08
C THR A 294 -23.98 2.65 11.45
N PRO A 295 -24.57 2.07 12.51
CA PRO A 295 -25.81 2.59 13.07
C PRO A 295 -25.56 3.97 13.73
N PRO A 296 -26.56 4.85 13.75
CA PRO A 296 -26.45 6.18 14.32
C PRO A 296 -26.46 6.09 15.86
N ALA A 297 -25.29 6.14 16.50
CA ALA A 297 -25.05 6.76 17.82
C ALA A 297 -23.71 6.32 18.41
N ALA A 298 -22.71 7.17 18.24
CA ALA A 298 -21.86 7.60 19.33
C ALA A 298 -21.44 9.03 19.00
N THR A 299 -22.36 9.96 19.22
CA THR A 299 -21.98 11.34 19.51
C THR A 299 -20.92 11.28 20.60
N GLU A 300 -19.69 11.63 20.23
CA GLU A 300 -18.61 11.88 21.16
C GLU A 300 -19.07 13.00 22.12
N GLU A 301 -19.42 12.62 23.34
CA GLU A 301 -19.18 13.52 24.46
C GLU A 301 -17.66 13.71 24.52
N ALA A 302 -17.23 14.91 24.17
CA ALA A 302 -15.88 15.38 24.40
C ALA A 302 -15.63 15.39 25.92
N GLU A 303 -15.09 14.30 26.47
CA GLU A 303 -14.43 14.32 27.77
C GLU A 303 -12.96 14.70 27.58
N GLU A 304 -12.69 15.99 27.74
CA GLU A 304 -11.40 16.47 28.22
C GLU A 304 -11.18 15.95 29.65
N GLY A 305 -10.12 15.16 29.91
CA GLY A 305 -9.67 14.95 31.29
C GLY A 305 -8.85 13.71 31.61
N SER A 306 -7.53 13.83 31.43
CA SER A 306 -6.44 13.38 32.34
C SER A 306 -6.21 11.90 32.70
N ASP A 307 -4.94 11.52 32.49
CA ASP A 307 -4.07 10.59 33.27
C ASP A 307 -4.44 9.10 33.32
N GLU A 308 -3.54 8.14 33.38
CA GLU A 308 -2.11 7.96 33.12
C GLU A 308 -1.93 6.43 33.25
N ASN A 309 -0.98 5.84 32.53
CA ASN A 309 -0.29 4.58 32.88
C ASN A 309 -1.12 3.32 33.27
N ALA A 310 -1.20 2.35 32.34
CA ALA A 310 -1.22 0.92 32.72
C ALA A 310 -0.64 0.04 31.60
N ASP A 311 0.63 -0.32 31.76
CA ASP A 311 1.31 -1.41 31.06
C ASP A 311 1.16 -2.70 31.90
N PRO A 312 0.61 -3.82 31.39
CA PRO A 312 0.62 -5.08 32.12
C PRO A 312 1.75 -6.00 31.65
N GLU A 313 2.83 -5.92 32.43
CA GLU A 313 3.63 -7.02 32.99
C GLU A 313 4.32 -8.05 32.07
N GLN A 314 5.65 -7.89 32.02
CA GLN A 314 6.60 -9.01 31.99
C GLN A 314 6.59 -9.73 33.34
N GLN A 315 6.41 -11.05 33.31
CA GLN A 315 6.46 -11.90 34.50
C GLN A 315 7.67 -12.83 34.45
N GLN A 316 8.58 -12.64 35.40
CA GLN A 316 9.55 -13.59 35.97
C GLN A 316 10.36 -12.76 36.98
N GLY A 317 10.43 -13.00 38.28
CA GLY A 317 10.17 -14.17 39.10
C GLY A 317 11.17 -14.07 40.27
N LEU A 318 10.78 -14.62 41.43
CA LEU A 318 11.58 -14.86 42.65
C LEU A 318 11.45 -13.86 43.81
N GLU A 319 10.52 -14.22 44.71
CA GLU A 319 10.77 -14.61 46.11
C GLU A 319 11.51 -13.64 47.05
N ALA A 320 10.77 -13.19 48.08
CA ALA A 320 11.00 -13.46 49.51
C ALA A 320 10.38 -12.30 50.33
N GLU A 321 9.21 -12.52 50.92
CA GLU A 321 9.03 -12.81 52.35
C GLU A 321 8.83 -11.56 53.23
N ARG A 322 7.60 -11.54 53.78
CA ARG A 322 7.22 -11.26 55.17
C ARG A 322 6.65 -9.90 55.58
N ASP A 323 5.39 -10.04 55.97
CA ASP A 323 4.81 -9.70 57.28
C ASP A 323 4.32 -8.26 57.52
N GLN A 324 2.98 -8.20 57.53
CA GLN A 324 2.14 -7.88 58.69
C GLN A 324 1.53 -6.49 58.86
N ASP A 325 0.26 -6.59 59.25
CA ASP A 325 -0.62 -5.69 60.01
C ASP A 325 -1.22 -4.50 59.25
N GLN A 326 -2.50 -4.48 58.88
CA GLN A 326 -3.78 -4.71 59.59
C GLN A 326 -4.23 -3.52 60.46
N ALA A 327 -5.52 -3.22 60.29
CA ALA A 327 -6.41 -2.32 61.05
C ALA A 327 -6.39 -0.84 60.60
N GLY A 328 -7.54 -0.20 60.40
CA GLY A 328 -8.92 -0.63 60.60
C GLY A 328 -9.87 0.58 60.67
N GLY A 329 -11.17 0.30 60.46
CA GLY A 329 -12.35 1.08 60.89
C GLY A 329 -12.61 2.44 60.23
N GLU A 330 -13.83 2.97 60.19
CA GLU A 330 -15.20 2.61 60.66
C GLU A 330 -16.11 3.67 59.97
N GLU A 331 -17.18 3.29 59.25
CA GLU A 331 -18.63 3.28 59.64
C GLU A 331 -19.43 4.60 59.51
N GLU A 332 -20.75 4.41 59.33
CA GLU A 332 -21.94 5.31 59.47
C GLU A 332 -22.46 6.03 58.20
N GLU A 333 -23.48 5.53 57.49
CA GLU A 333 -24.97 5.51 57.71
C GLU A 333 -25.72 6.85 57.43
N GLU A 334 -26.44 6.95 56.29
CA GLU A 334 -27.93 7.07 56.10
C GLU A 334 -28.50 8.53 56.16
N PRO A 335 -29.72 8.90 55.70
CA PRO A 335 -30.60 8.37 54.63
C PRO A 335 -31.37 9.42 53.75
N HIS A 336 -32.01 8.90 52.68
CA HIS A 336 -33.26 9.27 51.93
C HIS A 336 -34.00 10.63 52.07
N VAL A 337 -34.46 11.19 50.92
CA VAL A 337 -35.83 11.78 50.71
C VAL A 337 -36.29 11.70 49.22
N ASN A 338 -37.56 11.34 48.98
CA ASN A 338 -38.27 11.23 47.67
C ASN A 338 -38.99 12.55 47.23
N GLY A 339 -39.29 12.72 45.93
CA GLY A 339 -40.19 13.79 45.44
C GLY A 339 -40.58 13.79 43.94
N VAL A 340 -41.79 13.27 43.68
CA VAL A 340 -42.76 13.24 42.55
C VAL A 340 -42.77 14.30 41.40
N GLU A 341 -43.05 13.77 40.19
CA GLU A 341 -43.66 14.19 38.90
C GLU A 341 -44.32 15.59 38.66
N HIS A 342 -44.15 16.11 37.42
CA HIS A 342 -45.20 16.87 36.69
C HIS A 342 -45.05 16.83 35.15
N GLN A 343 -46.20 16.76 34.46
CA GLN A 343 -46.42 16.66 33.02
C GLN A 343 -47.19 17.91 32.54
N GLN A 344 -46.90 18.47 31.36
CA GLN A 344 -47.87 19.26 30.56
C GLN A 344 -47.45 19.56 29.12
N ASN A 345 -48.47 19.62 28.27
CA ASN A 345 -48.55 19.64 26.80
C ASN A 345 -48.15 20.96 26.11
N GLY A 346 -47.95 20.89 24.78
CA GLY A 346 -48.10 22.02 23.86
C GLY A 346 -48.13 21.60 22.37
N ASP A 347 -49.33 21.58 21.77
CA ASP A 347 -49.61 21.45 20.32
C ASP A 347 -49.23 22.72 19.54
N GLY A 348 -48.84 22.58 18.26
CA GLY A 348 -48.71 23.74 17.37
C GLY A 348 -48.23 23.49 15.94
N MET A 349 -49.21 23.27 15.05
CA MET A 349 -49.28 23.76 13.65
C MET A 349 -48.49 23.05 12.53
N MET A 350 -49.31 22.67 11.53
CA MET A 350 -49.06 22.04 10.23
C MET A 350 -48.44 23.03 9.24
N ASP A 351 -47.32 22.68 8.60
CA ASP A 351 -46.98 23.13 7.25
C ASP A 351 -46.77 21.89 6.40
N VAL A 352 -47.58 21.77 5.35
CA VAL A 352 -47.54 20.67 4.37
C VAL A 352 -46.64 21.15 3.24
N GLU A 353 -45.35 20.89 3.36
CA GLU A 353 -44.44 20.89 2.22
C GLU A 353 -44.47 19.49 1.58
N GLU A 354 -44.39 19.47 0.25
CA GLU A 354 -44.45 18.29 -0.59
C GLU A 354 -43.45 17.23 -0.11
N GLU A 355 -43.91 15.99 0.12
CA GLU A 355 -43.08 14.80 0.37
C GLU A 355 -42.16 14.54 -0.85
N ALA A 356 -41.08 15.31 -0.95
CA ALA A 356 -39.82 14.79 -1.45
C ALA A 356 -39.29 13.89 -0.34
N GLY A 357 -39.27 12.57 -0.58
CA GLY A 357 -39.03 11.56 0.45
C GLY A 357 -37.91 11.92 1.40
N GLU A 358 -38.27 12.22 2.65
CA GLU A 358 -37.32 12.53 3.71
C GLU A 358 -36.36 11.34 3.87
N THR A 359 -35.06 11.62 3.76
CA THR A 359 -34.04 10.63 4.13
C THR A 359 -34.25 10.26 5.60
N PRO A 360 -34.34 8.97 5.95
CA PRO A 360 -34.52 8.55 7.34
C PRO A 360 -33.49 9.23 8.24
N GLU A 361 -33.86 9.62 9.47
CA GLU A 361 -32.91 10.23 10.43
C GLU A 361 -31.66 9.36 10.62
N GLU A 362 -31.80 8.04 10.47
CA GLU A 362 -30.73 7.06 10.53
C GLU A 362 -29.67 7.20 9.41
N ASP A 363 -30.03 7.84 8.30
CA ASP A 363 -29.20 8.02 7.11
C ASP A 363 -28.54 9.39 7.07
N TYR A 364 -28.87 10.32 7.98
CA TYR A 364 -28.34 11.68 7.97
C TYR A 364 -26.81 11.71 8.08
N GLY A 365 -26.23 10.87 8.94
CA GLY A 365 -24.78 10.75 9.06
C GLY A 365 -24.13 10.16 7.80
N ALA A 366 -24.80 9.22 7.14
CA ALA A 366 -24.31 8.63 5.90
C ALA A 366 -24.41 9.63 4.72
N LEU A 367 -25.48 10.41 4.66
CA LEU A 367 -25.67 11.48 3.69
C LEU A 367 -24.57 12.54 3.83
N ALA A 368 -24.28 13.00 5.05
CA ALA A 368 -23.21 13.96 5.30
C ALA A 368 -21.84 13.44 4.81
N LEU A 369 -21.55 12.15 5.03
CA LEU A 369 -20.34 11.53 4.48
C LEU A 369 -20.36 11.47 2.95
N LEU A 370 -21.50 11.13 2.32
CA LEU A 370 -21.62 11.14 0.86
C LEU A 370 -21.40 12.53 0.26
N ASP A 371 -21.87 13.60 0.90
CA ASP A 371 -21.61 14.98 0.48
C ASP A 371 -20.12 15.34 0.51
N THR A 372 -19.35 14.75 1.44
CA THR A 372 -17.90 14.94 1.50
C THR A 372 -17.13 14.09 0.48
N VAL A 373 -17.65 12.91 0.13
CA VAL A 373 -16.97 11.96 -0.76
C VAL A 373 -17.27 12.23 -2.23
N ILE A 374 -18.50 12.61 -2.55
CA ILE A 374 -18.98 12.81 -3.92
C ILE A 374 -19.04 14.30 -4.21
N GLU A 375 -18.11 14.78 -5.03
CA GLU A 375 -18.11 16.18 -5.46
C GLU A 375 -19.39 16.52 -6.24
N GLU A 376 -20.00 17.64 -5.87
CA GLU A 376 -21.25 18.14 -6.48
C GLU A 376 -22.39 17.10 -6.45
N ARG A 377 -22.47 16.29 -5.37
CA ARG A 377 -23.47 15.21 -5.23
C ARG A 377 -24.89 15.66 -5.58
N GLU A 378 -25.36 16.78 -5.02
CA GLU A 378 -26.71 17.34 -5.27
C GLU A 378 -27.00 17.61 -6.75
N GLN A 379 -25.98 17.91 -7.56
CA GLN A 379 -26.11 18.15 -8.99
C GLN A 379 -26.08 16.84 -9.80
N ARG A 380 -25.49 15.78 -9.24
CA ARG A 380 -25.24 14.50 -9.91
C ARG A 380 -26.25 13.41 -9.57
N LEU A 381 -26.79 13.43 -8.35
CA LEU A 381 -27.60 12.36 -7.77
C LEU A 381 -28.83 12.95 -7.09
N SER A 382 -29.99 12.37 -7.37
CA SER A 382 -31.22 12.68 -6.64
C SER A 382 -31.23 12.02 -5.26
N ASP A 383 -32.12 12.47 -4.36
CA ASP A 383 -32.25 11.84 -3.04
C ASP A 383 -32.70 10.38 -3.13
N ALA A 384 -33.49 10.04 -4.15
CA ALA A 384 -33.85 8.66 -4.46
C ALA A 384 -32.63 7.82 -4.87
N ASP A 385 -31.68 8.40 -5.63
CA ASP A 385 -30.42 7.73 -5.98
C ASP A 385 -29.56 7.50 -4.73
N VAL A 386 -29.51 8.49 -3.83
CA VAL A 386 -28.75 8.37 -2.56
C VAL A 386 -29.31 7.25 -1.69
N ALA A 387 -30.63 7.21 -1.50
CA ALA A 387 -31.28 6.15 -0.75
C ALA A 387 -30.98 4.76 -1.37
N ALA A 388 -31.03 4.66 -2.70
CA ALA A 388 -30.72 3.43 -3.41
C ALA A 388 -29.24 3.02 -3.27
N ILE A 389 -28.30 3.98 -3.31
CA ILE A 389 -26.87 3.74 -3.07
C ILE A 389 -26.64 3.20 -1.67
N LEU A 390 -27.23 3.82 -0.64
CA LEU A 390 -27.09 3.37 0.75
C LEU A 390 -27.67 1.96 0.96
N ALA A 391 -28.82 1.66 0.36
CA ALA A 391 -29.40 0.32 0.37
C ALA A 391 -28.46 -0.71 -0.28
N ILE A 392 -27.90 -0.40 -1.45
CA ILE A 392 -26.91 -1.28 -2.12
C ILE A 392 -25.70 -1.54 -1.22
N ILE A 393 -25.15 -0.51 -0.56
CA ILE A 393 -23.98 -0.66 0.31
C ILE A 393 -24.29 -1.62 1.48
N ARG A 394 -25.44 -1.44 2.14
CA ARG A 394 -25.87 -2.29 3.26
C ARG A 394 -26.11 -3.73 2.82
N GLU A 395 -26.80 -3.92 1.71
CA GLU A 395 -27.09 -5.25 1.18
C GLU A 395 -25.80 -5.99 0.80
N SER A 396 -24.89 -5.34 0.05
CA SER A 396 -23.67 -6.00 -0.43
C SER A 396 -22.65 -6.23 0.69
N LEU A 397 -22.48 -5.30 1.64
CA LEU A 397 -21.42 -5.36 2.66
C LEU A 397 -21.87 -5.93 4.01
N LEU A 398 -23.15 -5.86 4.35
CA LEU A 398 -23.68 -6.37 5.62
C LEU A 398 -24.68 -7.51 5.44
N GLY A 399 -25.18 -7.75 4.23
CA GLY A 399 -26.24 -8.73 3.99
C GLY A 399 -27.57 -8.33 4.62
N VAL A 400 -27.75 -7.04 4.91
CA VAL A 400 -28.98 -6.46 5.49
C VAL A 400 -29.74 -5.77 4.37
N SER A 401 -30.97 -6.23 4.14
CA SER A 401 -31.93 -5.71 3.16
C SER A 401 -33.02 -4.89 3.81
#